data_AF-A0A3L6RRY6-F1
#
_entry.id   AF-A0A3L6RRY6-F1
#
_cell.length_a   1.000
_cell.length_b   1.000
_cell.length_c   1.000
_cell.angle_alpha   90.00
_cell.angle_beta   90.00
_cell.angle_gamma   90.00
#
_symmetry.space_group_name_H-M   'P 1'
#
loop_
_entity.id
_entity.type
_entity.pdbx_description
1 polymer ?
#
loop_
_entity_poly.entity_id
_entity_poly.type
_entity_poly.pdbx_seq_one_letter_code
_entity_poly.pdbx_strand_id
1 'polypeptide(L)'
;MRRLSADLSRWPQRRGYSQFASGFTPLKPKPLGSIIDVERAKGLSPEHLVAAWDDYHLGRGHIGASMKTKLYHLLEQRSSTCRHFVIPLWKGSGYSTMFMQVQMPYMIFTGLEDYKARGTQASPYYTVTHYTEFAETKDVVLIRGDVVFTSKLTDSEAKTLLETAHSFYLNDVRYKLVERFNKETHEFEFKDVLQVLDMPTM
;
A
#
# COMPACT_ATOMS: atom_id res chain seq x y z
N MET A 1 35.77 3.98 -12.55
CA MET A 1 34.61 4.90 -12.46
C MET A 1 33.52 4.36 -13.39
N ARG A 2 32.60 3.51 -12.91
CA ARG A 2 31.53 2.92 -13.73
C ARG A 2 30.22 3.62 -13.38
N ARG A 3 29.69 4.42 -14.31
CA ARG A 3 28.32 4.95 -14.27
C ARG A 3 27.38 3.85 -14.76
N LEU A 4 26.38 3.50 -13.97
CA LEU A 4 25.21 2.77 -14.44
C LEU A 4 24.09 3.79 -14.68
N SER A 5 23.86 4.16 -15.94
CA SER A 5 22.61 4.84 -16.32
C SER A 5 21.55 3.78 -16.57
N ALA A 6 20.53 3.71 -15.74
CA ALA A 6 19.33 2.95 -16.05
C ALA A 6 18.50 3.77 -17.05
N ASP A 7 18.62 3.44 -18.32
CA ASP A 7 17.83 4.00 -19.41
C ASP A 7 16.39 3.44 -19.33
N LEU A 8 15.46 4.28 -18.90
CA LEU A 8 14.03 3.97 -18.74
C LEU A 8 13.24 4.16 -20.06
N SER A 9 13.89 4.44 -21.19
CA SER A 9 13.22 4.78 -22.46
C SER A 9 12.67 3.58 -23.26
N ARG A 10 12.72 2.36 -22.73
CA ARG A 10 12.24 1.14 -23.44
C ARG A 10 10.96 0.59 -22.85
N TRP A 11 9.91 1.41 -22.83
CA TRP A 11 8.53 0.93 -22.67
C TRP A 11 7.93 0.63 -24.04
N PRO A 12 7.45 -0.60 -24.34
CA PRO A 12 6.79 -0.86 -25.61
C PRO A 12 5.46 -0.08 -25.69
N GLN A 13 5.29 0.73 -26.73
CA GLN A 13 4.02 1.39 -27.03
C GLN A 13 2.94 0.35 -27.40
N ARG A 14 1.84 0.41 -26.63
CA ARG A 14 0.47 -0.08 -26.83
C ARG A 14 0.24 -1.15 -27.92
N ARG A 15 -0.15 -2.35 -27.46
CA ARG A 15 -1.16 -3.20 -28.14
C ARG A 15 -2.13 -3.78 -27.11
N GLY A 16 -3.41 -3.48 -27.31
CA GLY A 16 -4.54 -4.11 -26.64
C GLY A 16 -4.71 -3.73 -25.16
N TYR A 17 -5.87 -3.20 -24.80
CA TYR A 17 -6.40 -3.42 -23.46
C TYR A 17 -6.63 -4.92 -23.32
N SER A 18 -5.58 -5.69 -23.01
CA SER A 18 -5.78 -7.06 -22.57
C SER A 18 -6.53 -6.94 -21.27
N GLN A 19 -7.74 -7.49 -21.23
CA GLN A 19 -8.41 -7.85 -19.99
C GLN A 19 -7.36 -8.35 -19.02
N PHE A 20 -7.28 -7.71 -17.85
CA PHE A 20 -6.48 -8.21 -16.75
C PHE A 20 -6.81 -9.70 -16.62
N ALA A 21 -5.86 -10.57 -16.97
CA ALA A 21 -5.99 -11.99 -16.70
C ALA A 21 -6.29 -12.12 -15.21
N SER A 22 -7.22 -13.00 -14.89
CA SER A 22 -7.80 -13.31 -13.57
C SER A 22 -6.78 -13.76 -12.51
N GLY A 23 -5.81 -12.90 -12.20
CA GLY A 23 -4.76 -13.09 -11.19
C GLY A 23 -4.90 -12.13 -10.01
N PHE A 24 -5.84 -11.19 -10.05
CA PHE A 24 -6.25 -10.41 -8.87
C PHE A 24 -7.19 -11.28 -8.02
N THR A 25 -6.67 -12.38 -7.48
CA THR A 25 -7.21 -12.91 -6.24
C THR A 25 -6.22 -12.49 -5.17
N PRO A 26 -6.26 -11.24 -4.66
CA PRO A 26 -5.65 -10.96 -3.36
C PRO A 26 -6.16 -12.08 -2.45
N LEU A 27 -5.25 -12.73 -1.72
CA LEU A 27 -5.57 -13.75 -0.71
C LEU A 27 -6.93 -13.39 -0.11
N LYS A 28 -7.95 -14.21 -0.40
CA LYS A 28 -9.36 -13.81 -0.26
C LYS A 28 -9.53 -13.10 1.09
N PRO A 29 -9.76 -11.76 1.08
CA PRO A 29 -9.56 -10.97 2.28
C PRO A 29 -10.51 -11.45 3.35
N LYS A 30 -9.99 -11.60 4.57
CA LYS A 30 -10.77 -12.11 5.69
C LYS A 30 -11.86 -11.09 6.01
N PRO A 31 -13.15 -11.45 6.06
CA PRO A 31 -14.17 -10.52 6.50
C PRO A 31 -13.91 -10.12 7.96
N LEU A 32 -14.26 -8.89 8.35
CA LEU A 32 -14.00 -8.37 9.70
C LEU A 32 -14.56 -9.29 10.81
N GLY A 33 -15.75 -9.85 10.58
CA GLY A 33 -16.40 -10.80 11.50
C GLY A 33 -15.67 -12.12 11.72
N SER A 34 -14.67 -12.45 10.89
CA SER A 34 -13.77 -13.59 11.14
C SER A 34 -12.54 -13.22 11.98
N ILE A 35 -12.34 -11.94 12.27
CA ILE A 35 -11.20 -11.39 13.00
C ILE A 35 -11.64 -10.97 14.41
N ILE A 36 -12.75 -10.24 14.49
CA ILE A 36 -13.36 -9.76 15.75
C ILE A 36 -14.85 -10.05 15.78
N ASP A 37 -15.42 -10.11 16.98
CA ASP A 37 -16.87 -10.13 17.18
C ASP A 37 -17.45 -8.74 16.88
N VAL A 38 -18.08 -8.59 15.72
CA VAL A 38 -18.64 -7.31 15.25
C VAL A 38 -19.78 -6.83 16.14
N GLU A 39 -20.64 -7.72 16.64
CA GLU A 39 -21.76 -7.33 17.50
C GLU A 39 -21.27 -6.80 18.84
N ARG A 40 -20.29 -7.47 19.44
CA ARG A 40 -19.64 -6.95 20.65
C ARG A 40 -18.93 -5.62 20.39
N ALA A 41 -18.23 -5.51 19.27
CA ALA A 41 -17.51 -4.29 18.89
C ALA A 41 -18.43 -3.08 18.63
N LYS A 42 -19.68 -3.29 18.20
CA LYS A 42 -20.67 -2.20 18.06
C LYS A 42 -20.93 -1.46 19.37
N GLY A 43 -20.83 -2.15 20.52
CA GLY A 43 -21.03 -1.56 21.85
C GLY A 43 -19.84 -0.80 22.41
N LEU A 44 -18.66 -0.87 21.77
CA LEU A 44 -17.46 -0.16 22.21
C LEU A 44 -17.50 1.31 21.78
N SER A 45 -16.86 2.20 22.55
CA SER A 45 -16.53 3.55 22.07
C SER A 45 -15.49 3.47 20.95
N PRO A 46 -15.34 4.50 20.10
CA PRO A 46 -14.32 4.53 19.06
C PRO A 46 -12.90 4.26 19.59
N GLU A 47 -12.56 4.82 20.75
CA GLU A 47 -11.24 4.68 21.38
C GLU A 47 -11.01 3.25 21.85
N HIS A 48 -12.00 2.64 22.51
CA HIS A 48 -11.91 1.25 22.95
C HIS A 48 -11.91 0.26 21.79
N LEU A 49 -12.61 0.58 20.69
CA LEU A 49 -12.57 -0.22 19.47
C LEU A 49 -11.17 -0.25 18.86
N VAL A 50 -10.52 0.91 18.75
CA VAL A 50 -9.14 1.01 18.23
C VAL A 50 -8.16 0.30 19.16
N ALA A 51 -8.27 0.50 20.48
CA ALA A 51 -7.40 -0.19 21.44
C ALA A 51 -7.54 -1.72 21.34
N ALA A 52 -8.78 -2.24 21.28
CA ALA A 52 -9.01 -3.67 21.12
C ALA A 52 -8.48 -4.21 19.78
N TRP A 53 -8.51 -3.39 18.72
CA TRP A 53 -7.96 -3.74 17.41
C TRP A 53 -6.43 -3.83 17.44
N ASP A 54 -5.77 -2.86 18.08
CA ASP A 54 -4.31 -2.83 18.21
C ASP A 54 -3.82 -3.99 19.09
N ASP A 55 -4.46 -4.23 20.23
CA ASP A 55 -4.16 -5.33 21.15
C ASP A 55 -4.32 -6.70 20.48
N TYR A 56 -5.33 -6.85 19.62
CA TYR A 56 -5.53 -8.10 18.88
C TYR A 56 -4.36 -8.42 17.94
N HIS A 57 -3.80 -7.42 17.26
CA HIS A 57 -2.74 -7.63 16.27
C HIS A 57 -1.34 -7.63 16.88
N LEU A 58 -1.17 -7.12 18.09
CA LEU A 58 0.11 -7.07 18.79
C LEU A 58 0.75 -8.46 18.88
N GLY A 59 1.95 -8.60 18.30
CA GLY A 59 2.75 -9.84 18.35
C GLY A 59 2.22 -11.00 17.48
N ARG A 60 1.25 -10.76 16.58
CA ARG A 60 0.64 -11.82 15.75
C ARG A 60 1.13 -11.88 14.30
N GLY A 61 2.18 -11.14 13.95
CA GLY A 61 2.69 -11.08 12.56
C GLY A 61 1.74 -10.34 11.62
N HIS A 62 0.97 -9.39 12.16
CA HIS A 62 0.00 -8.60 11.43
C HIS A 62 0.13 -7.13 11.82
N ILE A 63 -0.12 -6.25 10.87
CA ILE A 63 -0.10 -4.79 11.12
C ILE A 63 -1.53 -4.34 11.39
N GLY A 64 -1.82 -3.99 12.63
CA GLY A 64 -3.04 -3.29 13.01
C GLY A 64 -2.84 -1.78 12.87
N ALA A 65 -3.79 -1.11 12.22
CA ALA A 65 -3.90 0.35 12.22
C ALA A 65 -5.37 0.77 12.12
N SER A 66 -5.63 2.07 12.28
CA SER A 66 -6.96 2.65 12.06
C SER A 66 -6.83 4.04 11.44
N MET A 67 -7.89 4.54 10.82
CA MET A 67 -7.97 5.92 10.34
C MET A 67 -9.40 6.47 10.43
N LYS A 68 -9.50 7.80 10.35
CA LYS A 68 -10.78 8.50 10.26
C LYS A 68 -11.47 8.26 8.92
N THR A 69 -12.80 8.24 8.94
CA THR A 69 -13.62 7.97 7.74
C THR A 69 -13.35 8.96 6.62
N LYS A 70 -13.16 10.24 6.97
CA LYS A 70 -12.80 11.28 6.00
C LYS A 70 -11.48 11.00 5.26
N LEU A 71 -10.47 10.46 5.96
CA LEU A 71 -9.18 10.14 5.35
C LEU A 71 -9.32 8.93 4.42
N TYR A 72 -10.09 7.91 4.82
CA TYR A 72 -10.39 6.78 3.96
C TYR A 72 -11.05 7.22 2.64
N HIS A 73 -12.07 8.10 2.69
CA HIS A 73 -12.72 8.58 1.47
C HIS A 73 -11.77 9.40 0.58
N LEU A 74 -10.85 10.17 1.16
CA LEU A 74 -9.83 10.88 0.37
C LEU A 74 -8.91 9.89 -0.36
N LEU A 75 -8.45 8.86 0.34
CA LEU A 75 -7.64 7.78 -0.22
C LEU A 75 -8.39 7.03 -1.35
N GLU A 76 -9.66 6.70 -1.13
CA GLU A 76 -10.54 6.05 -2.09
C GLU A 76 -10.76 6.92 -3.34
N GLN A 77 -11.08 8.20 -3.15
CA GLN A 77 -11.23 9.15 -4.25
C GLN A 77 -9.96 9.24 -5.09
N ARG A 78 -8.80 9.41 -4.45
CA ARG A 78 -7.51 9.59 -5.14
C ARG A 78 -7.06 8.32 -5.87
N SER A 79 -7.23 7.16 -5.24
CA SER A 79 -6.85 5.89 -5.85
C SER A 79 -7.78 5.47 -7.00
N SER A 80 -9.01 5.97 -7.08
CA SER A 80 -9.95 5.62 -8.15
C SER A 80 -9.37 5.80 -9.57
N THR A 81 -8.60 6.88 -9.79
CA THR A 81 -7.90 7.19 -11.05
C THR A 81 -6.39 6.97 -11.00
N CYS A 82 -5.80 6.90 -9.81
CA CYS A 82 -4.35 6.77 -9.63
C CYS A 82 -4.05 5.49 -8.82
N ARG A 83 -4.11 4.34 -9.48
CA ARG A 83 -4.08 3.02 -8.82
C ARG A 83 -2.68 2.45 -8.60
N HIS A 84 -1.66 3.05 -9.19
CA HIS A 84 -0.31 2.48 -9.17
C HIS A 84 0.69 3.48 -8.61
N PHE A 85 1.68 2.99 -7.87
CA PHE A 85 2.81 3.83 -7.48
C PHE A 85 4.03 2.99 -7.14
N VAL A 86 5.18 3.65 -6.97
CA VAL A 86 6.40 3.02 -6.49
C VAL A 86 6.93 3.78 -5.29
N ILE A 87 7.29 3.06 -4.23
CA ILE A 87 7.86 3.64 -3.01
C ILE A 87 9.13 2.89 -2.61
N PRO A 88 10.15 3.58 -2.09
CA PRO A 88 11.34 2.94 -1.55
C PRO A 88 11.05 2.34 -0.17
N LEU A 89 11.67 1.19 0.11
CA LEU A 89 11.74 0.59 1.43
C LEU A 89 13.21 0.52 1.85
N TRP A 90 13.59 1.24 2.90
CA TRP A 90 14.96 1.24 3.40
C TRP A 90 15.34 -0.12 3.99
N LYS A 91 16.53 -0.61 3.65
CA LYS A 91 17.11 -1.90 4.07
C LYS A 91 18.44 -1.75 4.82
N GLY A 92 18.68 -0.58 5.42
CA GLY A 92 19.89 -0.28 6.20
C GLY A 92 21.04 0.29 5.36
N SER A 93 21.41 -0.36 4.26
CA SER A 93 22.52 0.06 3.38
C SER A 93 22.07 0.55 1.99
N GLY A 94 20.76 0.77 1.81
CA GLY A 94 20.12 1.11 0.55
C GLY A 94 18.62 0.89 0.64
N TYR A 95 17.92 0.88 -0.48
CA TYR A 95 16.48 0.62 -0.53
C TYR A 95 16.12 -0.46 -1.54
N SER A 96 15.02 -1.16 -1.27
CA SER A 96 14.29 -1.95 -2.26
C SER A 96 13.10 -1.13 -2.76
N THR A 97 12.84 -1.13 -4.06
CA THR A 97 11.65 -0.45 -4.60
C THR A 97 10.45 -1.38 -4.57
N MET A 98 9.36 -0.92 -3.97
CA MET A 98 8.09 -1.62 -3.93
C MET A 98 7.13 -1.03 -4.97
N PHE A 99 6.53 -1.90 -5.76
CA PHE A 99 5.40 -1.57 -6.62
C PHE A 99 4.10 -1.75 -5.83
N MET A 100 3.30 -0.68 -5.77
CA MET A 100 2.02 -0.66 -5.09
C MET A 100 0.87 -0.64 -6.09
N GLN A 101 -0.14 -1.45 -5.83
CA GLN A 101 -1.43 -1.44 -6.50
C GLN A 101 -2.51 -1.11 -5.47
N VAL A 102 -3.25 -0.03 -5.68
CA VAL A 102 -4.31 0.46 -4.79
C VAL A 102 -5.64 0.32 -5.52
N GLN A 103 -6.49 -0.56 -4.99
CA GLN A 103 -7.86 -0.75 -5.42
C GLN A 103 -8.71 -0.92 -4.17
N MET A 104 -9.29 0.18 -3.68
CA MET A 104 -10.02 0.16 -2.42
C MET A 104 -11.10 -0.93 -2.40
N PRO A 105 -11.28 -1.61 -1.25
CA PRO A 105 -10.62 -1.34 0.03
C PRO A 105 -9.21 -1.97 0.21
N TYR A 106 -8.56 -2.41 -0.87
CA TYR A 106 -7.33 -3.20 -0.84
C TYR A 106 -6.09 -2.46 -1.36
N MET A 107 -4.93 -2.79 -0.78
CA MET A 107 -3.63 -2.45 -1.34
C MET A 107 -2.75 -3.69 -1.43
N ILE A 108 -1.92 -3.75 -2.47
CA ILE A 108 -0.98 -4.84 -2.71
C ILE A 108 0.41 -4.23 -2.93
N PHE A 109 1.41 -4.80 -2.28
CA PHE A 109 2.81 -4.41 -2.40
C PHE A 109 3.63 -5.59 -2.89
N THR A 110 4.33 -5.40 -3.98
CA THR A 110 5.19 -6.40 -4.61
C THR A 110 6.57 -5.80 -4.85
N GLY A 111 7.64 -6.56 -4.69
CA GLY A 111 8.98 -6.09 -5.08
C GLY A 111 8.98 -5.70 -6.56
N LEU A 112 9.46 -4.50 -6.90
CA LEU A 112 9.39 -3.99 -8.27
C LEU A 112 10.13 -4.89 -9.26
N GLU A 113 11.29 -5.41 -8.87
CA GLU A 113 12.09 -6.31 -9.72
C GLU A 113 11.39 -7.67 -9.95
N ASP A 114 10.75 -8.21 -8.91
CA ASP A 114 9.96 -9.44 -9.03
C ASP A 114 8.73 -9.23 -9.93
N TYR A 115 8.08 -8.09 -9.80
CA TYR A 115 6.95 -7.71 -10.66
C TYR A 115 7.40 -7.51 -12.12
N LYS A 116 8.55 -6.88 -12.37
CA LYS A 116 9.11 -6.78 -13.74
C LYS A 116 9.41 -8.15 -14.35
N ALA A 117 9.92 -9.09 -13.55
CA ALA A 117 10.28 -10.42 -14.01
C ALA A 117 9.07 -11.33 -14.27
N ARG A 118 7.99 -11.20 -13.49
CA ARG A 118 6.87 -12.16 -13.48
C ARG A 118 5.49 -11.54 -13.76
N GLY A 119 5.41 -10.23 -13.86
CA GLY A 119 4.15 -9.49 -14.00
C GLY A 119 3.18 -9.82 -12.86
N THR A 120 1.92 -10.07 -13.23
CA THR A 120 0.84 -10.42 -12.29
C THR A 120 1.01 -11.78 -11.60
N GLN A 121 1.99 -12.59 -12.01
CA GLN A 121 2.33 -13.85 -11.34
C GLN A 121 3.35 -13.67 -10.22
N ALA A 122 3.88 -12.46 -10.00
CA ALA A 122 4.72 -12.16 -8.86
C ALA A 122 3.92 -12.27 -7.56
N SER A 123 4.46 -13.00 -6.58
CA SER A 123 3.82 -13.09 -5.26
C SER A 123 3.90 -11.74 -4.55
N PRO A 124 2.78 -11.23 -4.00
CA PRO A 124 2.82 -10.02 -3.20
C PRO A 124 3.63 -10.28 -1.93
N TYR A 125 4.33 -9.25 -1.46
CA TYR A 125 5.06 -9.30 -0.20
C TYR A 125 4.14 -8.94 0.97
N TYR A 126 3.20 -8.04 0.71
CA TYR A 126 2.32 -7.46 1.71
C TYR A 126 0.99 -7.05 1.09
N THR A 127 -0.09 -7.30 1.82
CA THR A 127 -1.45 -6.91 1.42
C THR A 127 -2.13 -6.16 2.56
N VAL A 128 -2.92 -5.14 2.24
CA VAL A 128 -3.64 -4.32 3.22
C VAL A 128 -5.12 -4.33 2.90
N THR A 129 -5.95 -4.48 3.92
CA THR A 129 -7.42 -4.39 3.85
C THR A 129 -7.92 -3.29 4.77
N HIS A 130 -8.85 -2.47 4.27
CA HIS A 130 -9.55 -1.44 5.04
C HIS A 130 -10.99 -1.89 5.30
N TYR A 131 -11.41 -1.91 6.56
CA TYR A 131 -12.72 -2.34 7.04
C TYR A 131 -13.56 -1.12 7.42
N THR A 132 -14.65 -0.90 6.69
CA THR A 132 -15.49 0.31 6.79
C THR A 132 -16.75 0.09 7.63
N GLU A 133 -16.92 -1.07 8.26
CA GLU A 133 -18.12 -1.45 9.03
C GLU A 133 -18.44 -0.46 10.18
N PHE A 134 -17.43 0.24 10.69
CA PHE A 134 -17.58 1.24 11.75
C PHE A 134 -17.41 2.68 11.26
N ALA A 135 -17.29 2.90 9.94
CA ALA A 135 -16.99 4.19 9.36
C ALA A 135 -18.12 5.21 9.62
N GLU A 136 -19.36 4.81 9.42
CA GLU A 136 -20.53 5.70 9.60
C GLU A 136 -20.91 5.89 11.07
N THR A 137 -20.79 4.84 11.88
CA THR A 137 -21.28 4.85 13.27
C THR A 137 -20.27 5.34 14.29
N LYS A 138 -18.97 5.25 13.97
CA LYS A 138 -17.87 5.56 14.92
C LYS A 138 -16.79 6.45 14.33
N ASP A 139 -16.88 6.86 13.05
CA ASP A 139 -15.82 7.60 12.35
C ASP A 139 -14.46 6.88 12.44
N VAL A 140 -14.50 5.55 12.29
CA VAL A 140 -13.33 4.66 12.34
C VAL A 140 -13.37 3.66 11.21
N VAL A 141 -12.29 3.62 10.44
CA VAL A 141 -11.97 2.54 9.50
C VAL A 141 -10.82 1.74 10.10
N LEU A 142 -11.02 0.44 10.29
CA LEU A 142 -9.98 -0.47 10.80
C LEU A 142 -9.13 -0.97 9.64
N ILE A 143 -7.84 -1.15 9.87
CA ILE A 143 -6.87 -1.47 8.82
C ILE A 143 -6.05 -2.66 9.28
N ARG A 144 -5.95 -3.66 8.40
CA ARG A 144 -5.11 -4.84 8.61
C ARG A 144 -4.12 -4.98 7.48
N GLY A 145 -2.85 -5.08 7.83
CA GLY A 145 -1.78 -5.52 6.96
C GLY A 145 -1.41 -6.98 7.23
N ASP A 146 -1.33 -7.78 6.17
CA ASP A 146 -0.88 -9.17 6.20
C ASP A 146 0.44 -9.30 5.42
N VAL A 147 1.52 -9.63 6.13
CA VAL A 147 2.82 -9.94 5.52
C VAL A 147 2.75 -11.34 4.91
N VAL A 148 2.78 -11.40 3.58
CA VAL A 148 2.66 -12.65 2.82
C VAL A 148 4.00 -13.34 2.69
N PHE A 149 5.09 -12.56 2.60
CA PHE A 149 6.44 -13.09 2.38
C PHE A 149 7.42 -12.62 3.45
N THR A 150 7.35 -13.29 4.61
CA THR A 150 8.12 -12.97 5.83
C THR A 150 9.63 -13.08 5.66
N SER A 151 10.11 -13.77 4.62
CA SER A 151 11.53 -13.81 4.26
C SER A 151 12.04 -12.56 3.55
N LYS A 152 11.13 -11.71 3.05
CA LYS A 152 11.44 -10.48 2.29
C LYS A 152 11.07 -9.20 3.02
N LEU A 153 10.10 -9.28 3.94
CA LEU A 153 9.52 -8.14 4.62
C LEU A 153 9.32 -8.46 6.10
N THR A 154 9.86 -7.61 6.96
CA THR A 154 9.58 -7.66 8.41
C THR A 154 8.31 -6.90 8.76
N ASP A 155 7.76 -7.13 9.95
CA ASP A 155 6.59 -6.39 10.43
C ASP A 155 6.85 -4.87 10.54
N SER A 156 8.04 -4.47 10.98
CA SER A 156 8.42 -3.05 11.05
C SER A 156 8.48 -2.40 9.67
N GLU A 157 9.06 -3.10 8.69
CA GLU A 157 9.10 -2.65 7.30
C GLU A 157 7.71 -2.57 6.67
N ALA A 158 6.84 -3.54 6.96
CA ALA A 158 5.45 -3.55 6.51
C ALA A 158 4.66 -2.37 7.08
N LYS A 159 4.86 -2.03 8.36
CA LYS A 159 4.30 -0.84 8.98
C LYS A 159 4.78 0.43 8.29
N THR A 160 6.09 0.56 8.05
CA THR A 160 6.65 1.71 7.31
C THR A 160 6.07 1.81 5.90
N LEU A 161 5.87 0.70 5.18
CA LEU A 161 5.24 0.71 3.86
C LEU A 161 3.80 1.24 3.91
N LEU A 162 3.00 0.80 4.90
CA LEU A 162 1.63 1.27 5.08
C LEU A 162 1.59 2.79 5.34
N GLU A 163 2.37 3.26 6.30
CA GLU A 163 2.47 4.68 6.65
C GLU A 163 2.94 5.52 5.46
N THR A 164 3.95 5.03 4.73
CA THR A 164 4.47 5.70 3.53
C THR A 164 3.39 5.79 2.45
N ALA A 165 2.72 4.67 2.13
CA ALA A 165 1.65 4.61 1.14
C ALA A 165 0.50 5.58 1.48
N HIS A 166 0.01 5.55 2.72
CA HIS A 166 -1.01 6.50 3.18
C HIS A 166 -0.51 7.94 3.08
N SER A 167 0.74 8.23 3.45
CA SER A 167 1.27 9.60 3.36
C SER A 167 1.26 10.15 1.93
N PHE A 168 1.53 9.31 0.91
CA PHE A 168 1.49 9.74 -0.49
C PHE A 168 0.08 10.03 -0.98
N TYR A 169 -0.91 9.24 -0.55
CA TYR A 169 -2.29 9.43 -0.98
C TYR A 169 -3.04 10.47 -0.12
N LEU A 170 -2.65 10.70 1.12
CA LEU A 170 -3.38 11.59 2.04
C LEU A 170 -2.78 13.00 2.13
N ASN A 171 -1.54 13.20 1.69
CA ASN A 171 -0.92 14.53 1.65
C ASN A 171 -0.96 15.13 0.25
N ASP A 172 -1.48 16.35 0.11
CA ASP A 172 -1.68 17.02 -1.19
C ASP A 172 -0.38 17.21 -1.99
N VAL A 173 0.72 17.53 -1.31
CA VAL A 173 2.02 17.73 -1.96
C VAL A 173 2.57 16.41 -2.46
N ARG A 174 2.55 15.37 -1.61
CA ARG A 174 3.03 14.03 -1.98
C ARG A 174 2.18 13.38 -3.06
N TYR A 175 0.86 13.62 -3.04
CA TYR A 175 -0.06 13.05 -4.02
C TYR A 175 0.22 13.49 -5.46
N LYS A 176 0.81 14.67 -5.67
CA LYS A 176 1.25 15.10 -7.01
C LYS A 176 2.23 14.13 -7.67
N LEU A 177 3.08 13.45 -6.89
CA LEU A 177 3.99 12.44 -7.41
C LEU A 177 3.23 11.17 -7.84
N VAL A 178 2.21 10.78 -7.07
CA VAL A 178 1.32 9.66 -7.42
C VAL A 178 0.55 9.97 -8.70
N GLU A 179 -0.01 11.18 -8.79
CA GLU A 179 -0.75 11.62 -9.96
C GLU A 179 0.14 11.65 -11.21
N ARG A 180 1.34 12.24 -11.10
CA ARG A 180 2.32 12.27 -12.18
C ARG A 180 2.70 10.86 -12.64
N PHE A 181 2.93 9.93 -11.70
CA PHE A 181 3.23 8.54 -12.04
C PHE A 181 2.12 7.89 -12.89
N ASN A 182 0.84 8.12 -12.55
CA ASN A 182 -0.29 7.48 -13.23
C ASN A 182 -0.74 8.20 -14.52
N LYS A 183 -0.62 9.52 -14.60
CA LYS A 183 -1.19 10.33 -15.68
C LYS A 183 -0.14 10.93 -16.62
N GLU A 184 1.06 11.18 -16.12
CA GLU A 184 2.14 11.91 -16.80
C GLU A 184 3.47 11.16 -16.64
N THR A 185 3.46 9.84 -16.87
CA THR A 185 4.57 8.92 -16.52
C THR A 185 5.93 9.33 -17.10
N HIS A 186 5.97 10.07 -18.21
CA HIS A 186 7.20 10.57 -18.83
C HIS A 186 7.89 11.68 -18.02
N GLU A 187 7.14 12.43 -17.20
CA GLU A 187 7.65 13.48 -16.31
C GLU A 187 8.00 12.92 -14.91
N PHE A 188 7.67 11.66 -14.64
CA PHE A 188 7.91 11.06 -13.33
C PHE A 188 9.38 10.70 -13.16
N GLU A 189 9.98 11.24 -12.11
CA GLU A 189 11.33 10.87 -11.68
C GLU A 189 11.31 10.25 -10.28
N PHE A 190 11.83 9.02 -10.16
CA PHE A 190 11.87 8.33 -8.86
C PHE A 190 12.74 9.06 -7.82
N LYS A 191 13.72 9.87 -8.25
CA LYS A 191 14.54 10.68 -7.36
C LYS A 191 13.69 11.66 -6.53
N ASP A 192 12.58 12.17 -7.09
CA ASP A 192 11.70 13.11 -6.40
C ASP A 192 10.98 12.41 -5.22
N VAL A 193 10.69 11.11 -5.37
CA VAL A 193 10.14 10.27 -4.29
C VAL A 193 11.17 10.11 -3.17
N LEU A 194 12.44 9.86 -3.52
CA LEU A 194 13.52 9.74 -2.52
C LEU A 194 13.72 11.05 -1.76
N GLN A 195 13.71 12.19 -2.46
CA GLN A 195 13.87 13.51 -1.85
C GLN A 195 12.72 13.85 -0.90
N VAL A 196 11.47 13.61 -1.29
CA VAL A 196 10.29 13.88 -0.43
C VAL A 196 10.25 13.02 0.84
N LEU A 197 10.97 11.91 0.85
CA LEU A 197 11.13 11.01 1.98
C LEU A 197 12.44 11.23 2.74
N ASP A 198 13.22 12.25 2.39
CA ASP A 198 14.54 12.53 2.96
C ASP A 198 15.47 11.30 2.96
N MET A 199 15.34 10.46 1.93
CA MET A 199 16.14 9.23 1.81
C MET A 199 17.58 9.56 1.42
N PRO A 200 18.58 8.84 1.98
CA PRO A 200 19.97 9.00 1.56
C PRO A 200 20.12 8.73 0.06
N THR A 201 20.49 9.75 -0.70
CA THR A 201 20.89 9.62 -2.10
C THR A 201 22.38 9.28 -2.15
N MET A 202 22.70 8.05 -2.56
CA MET A 202 24.08 7.64 -2.87
C MET A 202 24.62 8.33 -4.12
#